data_AF-A0A8J5WGK3-F1
#
_entry.id   AF-A0A8J5WGK3-F1
#
_cell.length_a   1.000
_cell.length_b   1.000
_cell.length_c   1.000
_cell.angle_alpha   90.00
_cell.angle_beta   90.00
_cell.angle_gamma   90.00
#
_symmetry.space_group_name_H-M   'P 1'
#
loop_
_entity.id
_entity.type
_entity.pdbx_description
1 polymer ?
#
loop_
_entity_poly.entity_id
_entity_poly.type
_entity_poly.pdbx_seq_one_letter_code
_entity_poly.pdbx_strand_id
1 'polypeptide(L)'
;MDEDFEMPPAGVDDDMMMGEDGMGDFGGDDGPMLKVGEEKEIGKQGLKKKLLKEGEGWETPEVGDEVEVHYTGMLLDGTKFDSSRDRGTPFKFKLGQGQVIKGWDQGIKTMKKGENAVFTIPADLAYGESGSPPTIPPNATLQFDVELLSWTSVKDICKDGGIFKKILKEGEKWENPKDPDEVFVKYEARLEDGTVVSKSDAVEFTVKDGFFCPALAKAVKTMKKAEKVLLTVKPQYGFGENGKPAAGEEGVVPPNATLLVDLELVSWKTVTEIGDDKKILKKVLKEGEGYERPNEGAVVKVKITGKLQDGTVFLKKGHDEQDPFEFKTDEEDVIEGLDRAVLNMKKSEVALVTIPPEYAFGSTESKQDLAVVPPNSTVIYEIELVSFVKDKESWDLNNAEKIEAAAAKKEEGNALFKLGKYVRAAKRYEKAAKFIEYDSSFSEDEKKQSKQLKVTCNLNDAACKLKLKDYKQAEKLCTKVPPIIHA
;
A
#
# COMPACT_ATOMS: atom_id res chain seq x y z
N MET A 1 -53.21 30.11 24.82
CA MET A 1 -53.41 28.74 25.33
C MET A 1 -53.48 27.87 24.10
N ASP A 2 -52.38 27.72 23.36
CA ASP A 2 -51.13 27.01 23.75
C ASP A 2 -51.52 25.59 24.19
N GLU A 3 -51.10 24.49 23.58
CA GLU A 3 -49.73 24.14 23.19
C GLU A 3 -49.73 23.01 22.14
N ASP A 4 -48.62 22.96 21.40
CA ASP A 4 -48.27 22.00 20.36
C ASP A 4 -48.14 20.56 20.88
N PHE A 5 -48.66 19.62 20.09
CA PHE A 5 -48.56 18.17 20.30
C PHE A 5 -47.38 17.63 19.49
N GLU A 6 -46.25 17.38 20.15
CA GLU A 6 -45.09 16.69 19.58
C GLU A 6 -45.09 15.22 20.00
N MET A 7 -45.00 14.33 19.01
CA MET A 7 -45.01 12.87 19.18
C MET A 7 -43.65 12.32 19.64
N PRO A 8 -43.61 11.26 20.49
CA PRO A 8 -42.37 10.61 20.88
C PRO A 8 -41.91 9.58 19.84
N PRO A 9 -40.59 9.35 19.67
CA PRO A 9 -40.09 8.23 18.91
C PRO A 9 -40.01 6.95 19.75
N ALA A 10 -40.13 5.83 19.04
CA ALA A 10 -40.19 4.45 19.54
C ALA A 10 -38.84 3.90 20.02
N GLY A 11 -38.88 3.06 21.06
CA GLY A 11 -37.89 1.98 21.28
C GLY A 11 -38.06 0.88 20.20
N VAL A 12 -37.19 -0.13 20.07
CA VAL A 12 -36.59 -0.96 21.11
C VAL A 12 -35.33 -1.66 20.55
N ASP A 13 -34.31 -1.71 21.41
CA ASP A 13 -33.21 -2.68 21.62
C ASP A 13 -32.96 -3.81 20.62
N ASP A 14 -31.68 -3.92 20.20
CA ASP A 14 -30.86 -5.12 20.42
C ASP A 14 -29.39 -4.76 20.12
N ASP A 15 -28.54 -4.61 21.14
CA ASP A 15 -27.12 -4.94 20.94
C ASP A 15 -26.39 -5.26 22.25
N MET A 16 -25.52 -6.25 22.12
CA MET A 16 -25.00 -7.09 23.18
C MET A 16 -23.96 -6.39 24.07
N MET A 17 -24.07 -6.66 25.37
CA MET A 17 -23.03 -6.44 26.39
C MET A 17 -21.72 -7.15 26.00
N MET A 18 -20.65 -6.38 25.80
CA MET A 18 -19.26 -6.87 25.82
C MET A 18 -18.45 -5.98 26.76
N GLY A 19 -17.74 -6.62 27.69
CA GLY A 19 -17.20 -6.04 28.91
C GLY A 19 -16.10 -5.00 28.73
N GLU A 20 -16.05 -4.08 29.69
CA GLU A 20 -14.91 -3.23 30.00
C GLU A 20 -13.77 -4.09 30.53
N ASP A 21 -12.72 -4.26 29.73
CA ASP A 21 -11.38 -4.57 30.22
C ASP A 21 -10.34 -3.77 29.41
N GLY A 22 -9.81 -2.72 30.05
CA GLY A 22 -8.43 -2.25 29.92
C GLY A 22 -7.88 -1.91 28.53
N MET A 23 -8.31 -0.79 27.94
CA MET A 23 -7.46 -0.04 26.99
C MET A 23 -6.83 1.15 27.71
N GLY A 24 -5.55 1.02 28.04
CA GLY A 24 -4.73 2.12 28.52
C GLY A 24 -4.55 3.18 27.43
N ASP A 25 -5.09 4.35 27.71
CA ASP A 25 -4.85 5.62 27.02
C ASP A 25 -3.34 5.93 26.97
N PHE A 26 -2.73 5.79 25.79
CA PHE A 26 -1.41 6.32 25.46
C PHE A 26 -1.57 7.49 24.48
N GLY A 27 -2.27 8.54 24.93
CA GLY A 27 -2.21 9.86 24.31
C GLY A 27 -0.82 10.49 24.48
N GLY A 28 -0.26 10.98 23.38
CA GLY A 28 0.96 11.79 23.39
C GLY A 28 0.74 13.09 24.18
N ASP A 29 1.65 13.37 25.12
CA ASP A 29 1.71 14.64 25.84
C ASP A 29 2.23 15.73 24.88
N ASP A 30 1.32 16.40 24.16
CA ASP A 30 1.57 17.64 23.40
C ASP A 30 1.79 18.84 24.35
N GLY A 31 2.70 18.69 25.31
CA GLY A 31 3.20 19.78 26.14
C GLY A 31 4.27 20.60 25.40
N PRO A 32 4.47 21.89 25.76
CA PRO A 32 5.52 22.72 25.15
C PRO A 32 6.90 22.06 25.25
N MET A 33 7.69 22.13 24.17
CA MET A 33 9.08 21.64 24.14
C MET A 33 9.91 22.26 25.27
N LEU A 34 10.60 21.41 26.04
CA LEU A 34 11.47 21.79 27.15
C LEU A 34 12.61 22.70 26.65
N LYS A 35 12.81 23.87 27.25
CA LYS A 35 13.90 24.79 26.88
C LYS A 35 15.17 24.49 27.68
N VAL A 36 16.33 24.90 27.14
CA VAL A 36 17.61 24.76 27.84
C VAL A 36 17.55 25.42 29.22
N GLY A 37 17.93 24.67 30.25
CA GLY A 37 17.91 25.08 31.65
C GLY A 37 16.62 24.71 32.40
N GLU A 38 15.54 24.38 31.70
CA GLU A 38 14.27 23.96 32.31
C GLU A 38 14.32 22.51 32.78
N GLU A 39 13.61 22.22 33.87
CA GLU A 39 13.41 20.89 34.43
C GLU A 39 11.93 20.52 34.37
N LYS A 40 11.61 19.31 33.90
CA LYS A 40 10.26 18.76 33.84
C LYS A 40 10.25 17.33 34.39
N GLU A 41 9.16 16.97 35.05
CA GLU A 41 8.92 15.58 35.46
C GLU A 41 8.48 14.74 34.26
N ILE A 42 9.07 13.55 34.11
CA ILE A 42 8.73 12.55 33.10
C ILE A 42 7.93 11.45 33.80
N GLY A 43 6.71 11.21 33.31
CA GLY A 43 5.80 10.22 33.90
C GLY A 43 5.21 10.68 35.23
N LYS A 44 4.86 9.73 36.09
CA LYS A 44 4.20 9.97 37.40
C LYS A 44 5.00 9.46 38.61
N GLN A 45 6.25 9.06 38.37
CA GLN A 45 7.08 8.32 39.33
C GLN A 45 8.28 9.15 39.82
N GLY A 46 8.24 10.48 39.69
CA GLY A 46 9.27 11.37 40.21
C GLY A 46 10.55 11.47 39.37
N LEU A 47 10.61 10.85 38.18
CA LEU A 47 11.74 11.01 37.27
C LEU A 47 11.75 12.44 36.74
N LYS A 48 12.85 13.17 36.91
CA LYS A 48 12.98 14.54 36.38
C LYS A 48 14.04 14.61 35.30
N LYS A 49 13.78 15.42 34.28
CA LYS A 49 14.71 15.72 33.20
C LYS A 49 14.95 17.23 33.15
N LYS A 50 16.21 17.62 33.20
CA LYS A 50 16.66 18.99 32.97
C LYS A 50 17.45 19.06 31.67
N LEU A 51 17.01 19.89 30.72
CA LEU A 51 17.71 20.03 29.45
C LEU A 51 18.97 20.90 29.61
N LEU A 52 20.13 20.39 29.19
CA LEU A 52 21.38 21.15 29.18
C LEU A 52 21.77 21.63 27.78
N LYS A 53 21.45 20.85 26.75
CA LYS A 53 21.71 21.17 25.35
C LYS A 53 20.62 20.56 24.48
N GLU A 54 20.05 21.36 23.58
CA GLU A 54 19.09 20.89 22.58
C GLU A 54 19.72 19.88 21.63
N GLY A 55 18.95 18.85 21.29
CA GLY A 55 19.26 17.93 20.21
C GLY A 55 18.73 18.42 18.85
N GLU A 56 19.14 17.72 17.81
CA GLU A 56 18.76 17.96 16.43
C GLU A 56 17.55 17.11 16.02
N GLY A 57 16.75 17.63 15.11
CA GLY A 57 15.58 16.93 14.57
C GLY A 57 14.37 16.89 15.52
N TRP A 58 13.40 16.07 15.14
CA TRP A 58 12.16 15.86 15.88
C TRP A 58 11.97 14.42 16.35
N GLU A 59 12.81 13.49 15.87
CA GLU A 59 12.74 12.07 16.20
C GLU A 59 13.41 11.79 17.56
N THR A 60 12.91 10.73 18.20
CA THR A 60 13.42 10.18 19.46
C THR A 60 13.53 8.66 19.32
N PRO A 61 14.44 7.97 20.03
CA PRO A 61 14.58 6.53 19.91
C PRO A 61 13.35 5.79 20.45
N GLU A 62 12.98 4.70 19.79
CA GLU A 62 11.84 3.86 20.17
C GLU A 62 12.29 2.63 20.99
N VAL A 63 11.33 1.96 21.63
CA VAL A 63 11.60 0.70 22.35
C VAL A 63 12.12 -0.34 21.37
N GLY A 64 13.28 -0.94 21.68
CA GLY A 64 14.00 -1.89 20.84
C GLY A 64 15.23 -1.30 20.16
N ASP A 65 15.28 0.01 19.96
CA ASP A 65 16.40 0.69 19.29
C ASP A 65 17.71 0.51 20.06
N GLU A 66 18.81 0.41 19.30
CA GLU A 66 20.15 0.37 19.87
C GLU A 66 20.66 1.79 20.01
N VAL A 67 20.65 2.31 21.24
CA VAL A 67 21.06 3.68 21.56
C VAL A 67 22.52 3.73 21.97
N GLU A 68 23.19 4.83 21.63
CA GLU A 68 24.57 5.11 21.98
C GLU A 68 24.65 6.42 22.75
N VAL A 69 25.13 6.37 23.99
CA VAL A 69 25.16 7.50 24.92
C VAL A 69 26.52 7.74 25.56
N HIS A 70 26.82 8.99 25.83
CA HIS A 70 27.79 9.35 26.87
C HIS A 70 27.06 9.69 28.17
N TYR A 71 27.64 9.33 29.31
CA TYR A 71 27.04 9.65 30.60
C TYR A 71 28.05 9.82 31.74
N THR A 72 27.60 10.48 32.79
CA THR A 72 28.23 10.53 34.11
C THR A 72 27.15 10.37 35.18
N GLY A 73 27.25 9.32 35.99
CA GLY A 73 26.38 9.01 37.12
C GLY A 73 26.97 9.48 38.45
N MET A 74 26.17 10.23 39.21
CA MET A 74 26.54 10.84 40.48
C MET A 74 25.44 10.63 41.54
N LEU A 75 25.85 10.53 42.81
CA LEU A 75 24.94 10.68 43.94
C LEU A 75 24.55 12.15 44.12
N LEU A 76 23.49 12.44 44.88
CA LEU A 76 23.03 13.82 45.14
C LEU A 76 24.06 14.68 45.89
N ASP A 77 25.02 14.07 46.58
CA ASP A 77 26.13 14.78 47.23
C ASP A 77 27.26 15.15 46.24
N GLY A 78 27.12 14.80 44.96
CA GLY A 78 28.10 15.05 43.91
C GLY A 78 29.13 13.92 43.73
N THR A 79 29.07 12.85 44.53
CA THR A 79 29.98 11.71 44.41
C THR A 79 29.73 10.97 43.09
N LYS A 80 30.68 11.08 42.17
CA LYS A 80 30.68 10.33 40.90
C LYS A 80 30.97 8.85 41.16
N PHE A 81 30.06 7.98 40.73
CA PHE A 81 30.22 6.52 40.87
C PHE A 81 30.50 5.83 39.53
N ASP A 82 30.11 6.42 38.39
CA ASP A 82 30.34 5.85 37.07
C ASP A 82 30.35 6.92 35.97
N SER A 83 31.16 6.75 34.92
CA SER A 83 31.17 7.63 33.75
C SER A 83 31.74 6.94 32.52
N SER A 84 31.00 6.99 31.41
CA SER A 84 31.54 6.54 30.12
C SER A 84 32.51 7.55 29.50
N ARG A 85 32.43 8.82 29.92
CA ARG A 85 33.35 9.87 29.49
C ARG A 85 34.76 9.64 30.04
N ASP A 86 34.87 9.20 31.29
CA ASP A 86 36.15 8.83 31.91
C ASP A 86 36.80 7.61 31.22
N ARG A 87 35.98 6.69 30.69
CA ARG A 87 36.46 5.53 29.92
C ARG A 87 36.82 5.86 28.47
N GLY A 88 36.40 7.02 27.96
CA GLY A 88 36.61 7.43 26.57
C GLY A 88 35.81 6.65 25.53
N THR A 89 34.91 5.76 25.93
CA THR A 89 34.09 4.94 25.02
C THR A 89 32.61 5.11 25.33
N PRO A 90 31.76 5.44 24.33
CA PRO A 90 30.31 5.48 24.51
C PRO A 90 29.73 4.15 24.99
N PHE A 91 28.56 4.21 25.62
CA PHE A 91 27.83 3.03 26.07
C PHE A 91 26.66 2.73 25.14
N LYS A 92 26.56 1.47 24.70
CA LYS A 92 25.51 0.99 23.77
C LYS A 92 24.60 0.00 24.47
N PHE A 93 23.30 0.16 24.32
CA PHE A 93 22.30 -0.76 24.85
C PHE A 93 21.00 -0.71 24.05
N LYS A 94 20.12 -1.70 24.24
CA LYS A 94 18.78 -1.74 23.64
C LYS A 94 17.76 -1.08 24.56
N LEU A 95 17.11 -0.02 24.06
CA LEU A 95 16.17 0.80 24.82
C LEU A 95 14.89 0.02 25.16
N GLY A 96 14.43 0.10 26.40
CA GLY A 96 13.15 -0.47 26.85
C GLY A 96 13.15 -1.99 27.02
N GLN A 97 14.32 -2.63 27.01
CA GLN A 97 14.48 -4.09 27.17
C GLN A 97 15.00 -4.46 28.58
N GLY A 98 15.02 -3.52 29.53
CA GLY A 98 15.50 -3.77 30.90
C GLY A 98 17.00 -4.06 31.00
N GLN A 99 17.79 -3.64 30.00
CA GLN A 99 19.26 -3.73 30.04
C GLN A 99 19.89 -2.66 30.95
N VAL A 100 19.11 -1.63 31.29
CA VAL A 100 19.49 -0.50 32.15
C VAL A 100 18.39 -0.25 33.19
N ILE A 101 18.66 0.66 34.13
CA ILE A 101 17.66 1.04 35.13
C ILE A 101 16.39 1.64 34.48
N LYS A 102 15.23 1.46 35.11
CA LYS A 102 13.93 1.90 34.56
C LYS A 102 13.90 3.40 34.23
N GLY A 103 14.57 4.22 35.03
CA GLY A 103 14.67 5.66 34.79
C GLY A 103 15.40 6.02 33.49
N TRP A 104 16.38 5.20 33.07
CA TRP A 104 17.05 5.38 31.78
C TRP A 104 16.12 5.01 30.61
N ASP A 105 15.44 3.85 30.69
CA ASP A 105 14.48 3.44 29.68
C ASP A 105 13.36 4.48 29.49
N GLN A 106 12.90 5.10 30.58
CA GLN A 106 11.88 6.15 30.53
C GLN A 106 12.43 7.52 30.10
N GLY A 107 13.67 7.86 30.46
CA GLY A 107 14.26 9.17 30.19
C GLY A 107 14.82 9.29 28.78
N ILE A 108 15.61 8.30 28.33
CA ILE A 108 16.35 8.37 27.07
C ILE A 108 15.41 8.32 25.85
N LYS A 109 14.26 7.65 25.95
CA LYS A 109 13.21 7.70 24.91
C LYS A 109 12.64 9.09 24.65
N THR A 110 12.89 10.07 25.54
CA THR A 110 12.44 11.46 25.38
C THR A 110 13.51 12.37 24.79
N MET A 111 14.71 11.85 24.53
CA MET A 111 15.84 12.64 24.05
C MET A 111 15.92 12.66 22.53
N LYS A 112 16.30 13.81 21.99
CA LYS A 112 16.66 13.98 20.58
C LYS A 112 18.13 13.66 20.33
N LYS A 113 18.49 13.44 19.06
CA LYS A 113 19.90 13.19 18.67
C LYS A 113 20.79 14.37 19.07
N GLY A 114 21.91 14.12 19.74
CA GLY A 114 22.85 15.16 20.19
C GLY A 114 22.39 15.95 21.43
N GLU A 115 21.22 15.62 21.98
CA GLU A 115 20.70 16.24 23.20
C GLU A 115 21.55 15.86 24.40
N ASN A 116 21.81 16.83 25.29
CA ASN A 116 22.36 16.58 26.62
C ASN A 116 21.33 16.98 27.68
N ALA A 117 21.05 16.06 28.60
CA ALA A 117 20.11 16.28 29.69
C ALA A 117 20.60 15.63 30.99
N VAL A 118 20.23 16.25 32.12
CA VAL A 118 20.42 15.68 33.45
C VAL A 118 19.13 15.03 33.89
N PHE A 119 19.21 13.74 34.24
CA PHE A 119 18.13 12.97 34.82
C PHE A 119 18.31 12.84 36.32
N THR A 120 17.30 13.22 37.09
CA THR A 120 17.20 12.92 38.53
C THR A 120 16.25 11.76 38.71
N ILE A 121 16.79 10.62 39.15
CA ILE A 121 16.11 9.31 39.13
C ILE A 121 15.90 8.84 40.57
N PRO A 122 14.64 8.75 41.04
CA PRO A 122 14.31 8.17 42.34
C PRO A 122 14.72 6.70 42.45
N ALA A 123 14.92 6.23 43.69
CA ALA A 123 15.38 4.88 43.97
C ALA A 123 14.53 3.78 43.29
N ASP A 124 13.20 3.93 43.27
CA ASP A 124 12.26 2.98 42.66
C ASP A 124 12.44 2.78 41.16
N LEU A 125 13.03 3.78 40.49
CA LEU A 125 13.39 3.74 39.06
C LEU A 125 14.88 3.46 38.84
N ALA A 126 15.65 3.29 39.91
CA ALA A 126 17.07 2.99 39.92
C ALA A 126 17.34 1.60 40.53
N TYR A 127 18.04 1.53 41.67
CA TYR A 127 18.46 0.29 42.33
C TYR A 127 17.63 -0.07 43.59
N GLY A 128 16.60 0.71 43.91
CA GLY A 128 15.65 0.45 45.01
C GLY A 128 16.31 0.29 46.39
N GLU A 129 15.64 -0.47 47.26
CA GLU A 129 16.07 -0.73 48.64
C GLU A 129 17.39 -1.51 48.73
N SER A 130 17.76 -2.26 47.69
CA SER A 130 19.00 -3.04 47.69
C SER A 130 20.22 -2.19 47.37
N GLY A 131 20.05 -1.08 46.64
CA GLY A 131 21.16 -0.31 46.10
C GLY A 131 22.04 -1.15 45.15
N SER A 132 23.29 -0.74 44.97
CA SER A 132 24.34 -1.52 44.30
C SER A 132 25.66 -1.34 45.05
N PRO A 133 25.85 -2.09 46.16
CA PRO A 133 27.06 -1.98 46.97
C PRO A 133 28.34 -2.30 46.18
N PRO A 134 29.49 -1.67 46.51
CA PRO A 134 29.70 -0.72 47.60
C PRO A 134 29.43 0.75 47.21
N THR A 135 29.13 1.04 45.94
CA THR A 135 29.14 2.40 45.39
C THR A 135 27.79 3.10 45.48
N ILE A 136 26.67 2.36 45.39
CA ILE A 136 25.33 2.92 45.41
C ILE A 136 24.60 2.42 46.68
N PRO A 137 24.28 3.30 47.64
CA PRO A 137 23.60 2.90 48.86
C PRO A 137 22.12 2.51 48.61
N PRO A 138 21.50 1.77 49.54
CA PRO A 138 20.06 1.56 49.59
C PRO A 138 19.25 2.85 49.45
N ASN A 139 18.16 2.81 48.67
CA ASN A 139 17.21 3.91 48.50
C ASN A 139 17.84 5.23 47.98
N ALA A 140 18.95 5.13 47.24
CA ALA A 140 19.62 6.30 46.68
C ALA A 140 18.86 6.89 45.48
N THR A 141 18.65 8.21 45.52
CA THR A 141 18.31 9.00 44.33
C THR A 141 19.59 9.29 43.56
N LEU A 142 19.57 9.05 42.25
CA LEU A 142 20.74 9.21 41.37
C LEU A 142 20.56 10.40 40.44
N GLN A 143 21.67 11.02 40.08
CA GLN A 143 21.73 12.05 39.04
C GLN A 143 22.60 11.55 37.89
N PHE A 144 22.09 11.63 36.66
CA PHE A 144 22.82 11.25 35.46
C PHE A 144 22.86 12.41 34.46
N ASP A 145 24.05 12.92 34.15
CA ASP A 145 24.28 13.70 32.93
C ASP A 145 24.40 12.72 31.76
N VAL A 146 23.48 12.80 30.80
CA VAL A 146 23.42 11.90 29.64
C VAL A 146 23.41 12.73 28.36
N GLU A 147 24.22 12.32 27.40
CA GLU A 147 24.24 12.84 26.04
C GLU A 147 23.90 11.71 25.07
N LEU A 148 22.81 11.88 24.31
CA LEU A 148 22.40 10.91 23.30
C LEU A 148 23.17 11.17 22.01
N LEU A 149 24.14 10.32 21.67
CA LEU A 149 25.00 10.52 20.50
C LEU A 149 24.27 10.11 19.22
N SER A 150 23.69 8.92 19.22
CA SER A 150 22.94 8.35 18.11
C SER A 150 22.12 7.15 18.55
N TRP A 151 21.25 6.65 17.67
CA TRP A 151 20.67 5.33 17.79
C TRP A 151 20.61 4.67 16.41
N THR A 152 20.48 3.35 16.41
CA THR A 152 20.13 2.59 15.21
C THR A 152 18.75 1.99 15.42
N SER A 153 17.82 2.27 14.52
CA SER A 153 16.46 1.76 14.64
C SER A 153 16.41 0.25 14.46
N VAL A 154 15.82 -0.46 15.42
CA VAL A 154 15.67 -1.92 15.41
C VAL A 154 14.20 -2.26 15.58
N LYS A 155 13.57 -2.71 14.50
CA LYS A 155 12.13 -2.99 14.48
C LYS A 155 11.87 -4.49 14.50
N ASP A 156 11.04 -4.95 15.43
CA ASP A 156 10.41 -6.26 15.31
C ASP A 156 9.28 -6.18 14.29
N ILE A 157 9.58 -6.59 13.05
CA ILE A 157 8.66 -6.41 11.93
C ILE A 157 7.49 -7.42 11.95
N CYS A 158 7.58 -8.46 12.77
CA CYS A 158 6.53 -9.48 12.94
C CYS A 158 5.78 -9.34 14.26
N LYS A 159 6.28 -8.55 15.21
CA LYS A 159 5.72 -8.36 16.56
C LYS A 159 5.63 -9.67 17.37
N ASP A 160 6.49 -10.62 17.04
CA ASP A 160 6.57 -11.96 17.65
C ASP A 160 8.01 -12.34 18.06
N GLY A 161 8.95 -11.38 17.98
CA GLY A 161 10.37 -11.59 18.23
C GLY A 161 11.08 -12.43 17.17
N GLY A 162 10.43 -12.72 16.05
CA GLY A 162 10.95 -13.62 15.03
C GLY A 162 11.86 -12.94 14.00
N ILE A 163 11.62 -11.68 13.65
CA ILE A 163 12.50 -10.93 12.74
C ILE A 163 12.75 -9.53 13.30
N PHE A 164 13.99 -9.27 13.67
CA PHE A 164 14.45 -7.93 14.02
C PHE A 164 15.16 -7.30 12.84
N LYS A 165 14.66 -6.15 12.37
CA LYS A 165 15.22 -5.36 11.27
C LYS A 165 16.00 -4.17 11.84
N LYS A 166 17.33 -4.23 11.82
CA LYS A 166 18.22 -3.11 12.16
C LYS A 166 18.49 -2.27 10.91
N ILE A 167 18.08 -1.01 10.90
CA ILE A 167 18.25 -0.12 9.75
C ILE A 167 19.68 0.42 9.73
N LEU A 168 20.49 0.00 8.75
CA LEU A 168 21.87 0.45 8.58
C LEU A 168 21.96 1.71 7.71
N LYS A 169 21.04 1.84 6.76
CA LYS A 169 20.87 3.01 5.91
C LYS A 169 19.39 3.21 5.62
N GLU A 170 18.88 4.40 5.94
CA GLU A 170 17.53 4.82 5.60
C GLU A 170 17.31 4.80 4.08
N GLY A 171 16.11 4.40 3.68
CA GLY A 171 15.69 4.44 2.28
C GLY A 171 15.08 5.78 1.88
N GLU A 172 14.85 5.90 0.59
CA GLU A 172 14.23 7.04 -0.06
C GLU A 172 12.72 6.85 -0.20
N LYS A 173 11.99 7.96 -0.24
CA LYS A 173 10.52 8.01 -0.37
C LYS A 173 9.80 7.35 0.81
N TRP A 174 8.48 7.30 0.72
CA TRP A 174 7.59 6.79 1.77
C TRP A 174 6.92 5.46 1.40
N GLU A 175 7.02 5.04 0.14
CA GLU A 175 6.37 3.84 -0.37
C GLU A 175 7.19 2.58 -0.07
N ASN A 176 6.48 1.48 0.17
CA ASN A 176 7.05 0.16 0.34
C ASN A 176 6.47 -0.83 -0.68
N PRO A 177 7.22 -1.85 -1.10
CA PRO A 177 6.71 -2.94 -1.92
C PRO A 177 5.52 -3.67 -1.29
N LYS A 178 4.61 -4.14 -2.14
CA LYS A 178 3.45 -4.97 -1.82
C LYS A 178 3.62 -6.39 -2.34
N ASP A 179 2.74 -7.29 -1.90
CA ASP A 179 2.75 -8.70 -2.28
C ASP A 179 2.88 -8.99 -3.80
N PRO A 180 2.19 -8.29 -4.72
CA PRO A 180 2.34 -8.56 -6.15
C PRO A 180 3.61 -7.95 -6.75
N ASP A 181 4.31 -7.05 -6.06
CA ASP A 181 5.43 -6.30 -6.63
C ASP A 181 6.66 -7.19 -6.87
N GLU A 182 7.43 -6.86 -7.91
CA GLU A 182 8.69 -7.52 -8.24
C GLU A 182 9.85 -6.68 -7.68
N VAL A 183 10.45 -7.15 -6.59
CA VAL A 183 11.54 -6.45 -5.90
C VAL A 183 12.89 -6.85 -6.48
N PHE A 184 13.81 -5.89 -6.54
CA PHE A 184 15.21 -6.09 -6.87
C PHE A 184 16.06 -5.84 -5.62
N VAL A 185 16.73 -6.87 -5.13
CA VAL A 185 17.49 -6.81 -3.87
C VAL A 185 18.92 -7.32 -4.02
N LYS A 186 19.75 -6.94 -3.05
CA LYS A 186 21.04 -7.58 -2.76
C LYS A 186 20.99 -8.13 -1.35
N TYR A 187 21.55 -9.30 -1.13
CA TYR A 187 21.61 -9.84 0.22
C TYR A 187 22.84 -10.72 0.46
N GLU A 188 23.23 -10.82 1.73
CA GLU A 188 24.21 -11.78 2.22
C GLU A 188 23.68 -12.36 3.53
N ALA A 189 23.34 -13.65 3.51
CA ALA A 189 22.85 -14.40 4.66
C ALA A 189 24.01 -15.17 5.32
N ARG A 190 24.15 -15.00 6.63
CA ARG A 190 25.19 -15.62 7.46
C ARG A 190 24.59 -16.32 8.69
N LEU A 191 25.30 -17.31 9.20
CA LEU A 191 25.07 -17.86 10.54
C LEU A 191 25.63 -16.89 11.60
N GLU A 192 25.29 -17.13 12.87
CA GLU A 192 25.80 -16.33 14.01
C GLU A 192 27.33 -16.40 14.17
N ASP A 193 27.97 -17.46 13.68
CA ASP A 193 29.43 -17.61 13.66
C ASP A 193 30.12 -16.86 12.49
N GLY A 194 29.34 -16.20 11.63
CA GLY A 194 29.82 -15.45 10.47
C GLY A 194 29.90 -16.26 9.17
N THR A 195 29.61 -17.57 9.19
CA THR A 195 29.61 -18.41 7.99
C THR A 195 28.55 -17.93 7.00
N VAL A 196 28.96 -17.55 5.79
CA VAL A 196 28.05 -17.16 4.70
C VAL A 196 27.36 -18.41 4.15
N VAL A 197 26.03 -18.42 4.16
CA VAL A 197 25.20 -19.53 3.67
C VAL A 197 24.52 -19.23 2.35
N SER A 198 24.31 -17.97 1.99
CA SER A 198 23.79 -17.57 0.68
C SER A 198 24.07 -16.09 0.44
N LYS A 199 24.35 -15.71 -0.80
CA LYS A 199 24.63 -14.32 -1.18
C LYS A 199 24.17 -14.06 -2.61
N SER A 200 23.64 -12.88 -2.86
CA SER A 200 23.40 -12.39 -4.23
C SER A 200 23.54 -10.87 -4.29
N ASP A 201 24.24 -10.38 -5.32
CA ASP A 201 24.36 -8.95 -5.61
C ASP A 201 23.26 -8.43 -6.56
N ALA A 202 22.41 -9.33 -7.07
CA ALA A 202 21.32 -9.00 -7.99
C ALA A 202 20.31 -10.15 -8.05
N VAL A 203 19.18 -10.01 -7.35
CA VAL A 203 18.06 -10.95 -7.48
C VAL A 203 16.74 -10.21 -7.60
N GLU A 204 15.89 -10.67 -8.53
CA GLU A 204 14.51 -10.24 -8.67
C GLU A 204 13.56 -11.35 -8.22
N PHE A 205 12.54 -11.02 -7.44
CA PHE A 205 11.47 -11.96 -7.07
C PHE A 205 10.15 -11.23 -6.78
N THR A 206 9.03 -11.91 -6.99
CA THR A 206 7.71 -11.41 -6.56
C THR A 206 7.60 -11.54 -5.05
N VAL A 207 7.22 -10.47 -4.36
CA VAL A 207 7.18 -10.45 -2.88
C VAL A 207 6.36 -11.61 -2.29
N LYS A 208 5.18 -11.93 -2.87
CA LYS A 208 4.32 -13.02 -2.42
C LYS A 208 4.90 -14.42 -2.60
N ASP A 209 5.74 -14.60 -3.61
CA ASP A 209 6.38 -15.89 -3.88
C ASP A 209 7.58 -16.09 -2.93
N GLY A 210 8.16 -14.98 -2.47
CA GLY A 210 9.31 -14.95 -1.58
C GLY A 210 10.60 -15.40 -2.26
N PHE A 211 11.70 -15.35 -1.52
CA PHE A 211 13.01 -15.78 -1.99
C PHE A 211 13.90 -16.18 -0.83
N PHE A 212 14.69 -17.25 -1.00
CA PHE A 212 15.62 -17.83 -0.02
C PHE A 212 14.97 -18.33 1.28
N CYS A 213 14.37 -17.45 2.09
CA CYS A 213 13.61 -17.76 3.30
C CYS A 213 12.44 -16.76 3.51
N PRO A 214 11.43 -17.11 4.33
CA PRO A 214 10.27 -16.25 4.58
C PRO A 214 10.60 -14.82 5.06
N ALA A 215 11.75 -14.65 5.71
CA ALA A 215 12.16 -13.35 6.26
C ALA A 215 12.38 -12.27 5.19
N LEU A 216 12.89 -12.62 4.01
CA LEU A 216 13.18 -11.62 2.96
C LEU A 216 11.89 -10.94 2.49
N ALA A 217 10.87 -11.72 2.15
CA ALA A 217 9.56 -11.19 1.73
C ALA A 217 8.92 -10.30 2.81
N LYS A 218 8.99 -10.71 4.08
CA LYS A 218 8.48 -9.93 5.21
C LYS A 218 9.26 -8.63 5.41
N ALA A 219 10.59 -8.68 5.29
CA ALA A 219 11.44 -7.51 5.44
C ALA A 219 11.20 -6.48 4.35
N VAL A 220 11.21 -6.87 3.07
CA VAL A 220 11.08 -5.91 1.95
C VAL A 220 9.77 -5.14 1.98
N LYS A 221 8.66 -5.71 2.49
CA LYS A 221 7.37 -5.02 2.68
C LYS A 221 7.43 -3.86 3.70
N THR A 222 8.47 -3.83 4.52
CA THR A 222 8.72 -2.76 5.49
C THR A 222 9.87 -1.86 5.09
N MET A 223 10.51 -2.13 3.95
CA MET A 223 11.68 -1.40 3.49
C MET A 223 11.30 -0.39 2.41
N LYS A 224 12.00 0.73 2.43
CA LYS A 224 11.96 1.79 1.42
C LYS A 224 13.02 1.55 0.34
N LYS A 225 12.90 2.28 -0.77
CA LYS A 225 13.86 2.20 -1.87
C LYS A 225 15.27 2.56 -1.39
N ALA A 226 16.28 1.80 -1.78
CA ALA A 226 17.68 1.95 -1.37
C ALA A 226 17.97 1.80 0.14
N GLU A 227 16.99 1.32 0.94
CA GLU A 227 17.18 0.99 2.36
C GLU A 227 18.12 -0.21 2.50
N LYS A 228 19.06 -0.12 3.45
CA LYS A 228 19.95 -1.24 3.83
C LYS A 228 19.70 -1.62 5.27
N VAL A 229 19.55 -2.91 5.53
CA VAL A 229 19.22 -3.45 6.85
C VAL A 229 20.07 -4.66 7.17
N LEU A 230 20.27 -4.89 8.46
CA LEU A 230 20.71 -6.16 9.01
C LEU A 230 19.51 -6.82 9.69
N LEU A 231 19.10 -7.99 9.20
CA LEU A 231 18.05 -8.79 9.79
C LEU A 231 18.65 -9.79 10.77
N THR A 232 18.09 -9.87 11.98
CA THR A 232 18.25 -11.05 12.85
C THR A 232 17.00 -11.90 12.71
N VAL A 233 17.15 -13.07 12.09
CA VAL A 233 16.05 -13.94 11.68
C VAL A 233 16.05 -15.20 12.53
N LYS A 234 15.01 -15.36 13.36
CA LYS A 234 14.81 -16.58 14.15
C LYS A 234 14.38 -17.76 13.27
N PRO A 235 14.59 -19.01 13.72
CA PRO A 235 14.44 -20.19 12.86
C PRO A 235 13.10 -20.29 12.13
N GLN A 236 11.99 -19.91 12.77
CA GLN A 236 10.64 -19.95 12.19
C GLN A 236 10.48 -19.10 10.92
N TYR A 237 11.33 -18.09 10.71
CA TYR A 237 11.36 -17.26 9.50
C TYR A 237 12.60 -17.50 8.63
N GLY A 238 13.49 -18.41 9.06
CA GLY A 238 14.60 -18.95 8.30
C GLY A 238 14.22 -20.31 7.71
N PHE A 239 14.79 -21.39 8.27
CA PHE A 239 14.62 -22.77 7.80
C PHE A 239 14.08 -23.74 8.87
N GLY A 240 13.68 -23.21 10.02
CA GLY A 240 13.02 -23.96 11.10
C GLY A 240 13.83 -25.14 11.63
N GLU A 241 13.12 -26.14 12.12
CA GLU A 241 13.70 -27.37 12.70
C GLU A 241 14.43 -28.23 11.67
N ASN A 242 14.13 -28.09 10.38
CA ASN A 242 14.72 -28.91 9.34
C ASN A 242 16.07 -28.35 8.85
N GLY A 243 16.31 -27.05 9.04
CA GLY A 243 17.46 -26.39 8.44
C GLY A 243 17.42 -26.43 6.92
N LYS A 244 18.58 -26.24 6.29
CA LYS A 244 18.75 -26.32 4.83
C LYS A 244 20.03 -27.11 4.49
N PRO A 245 19.97 -28.16 3.67
CA PRO A 245 21.18 -28.79 3.15
C PRO A 245 21.87 -27.85 2.14
N ALA A 246 23.17 -28.03 1.92
CA ALA A 246 23.88 -27.29 0.88
C ALA A 246 23.30 -27.61 -0.51
N ALA A 247 23.13 -26.58 -1.35
CA ALA A 247 22.56 -26.71 -2.68
C ALA A 247 23.18 -25.66 -3.62
N GLY A 248 23.87 -26.12 -4.66
CA GLY A 248 24.57 -25.22 -5.60
C GLY A 248 25.63 -24.39 -4.89
N GLU A 249 25.49 -23.07 -4.94
CA GLU A 249 26.38 -22.11 -4.25
C GLU A 249 25.94 -21.80 -2.80
N GLU A 250 24.80 -22.35 -2.36
CA GLU A 250 24.29 -22.15 -1.00
C GLU A 250 24.87 -23.17 -0.02
N GLY A 251 25.31 -22.65 1.13
CA GLY A 251 25.85 -23.43 2.25
C GLY A 251 24.78 -24.10 3.09
N VAL A 252 25.22 -24.95 4.01
CA VAL A 252 24.35 -25.65 4.97
C VAL A 252 23.82 -24.65 6.01
N VAL A 253 22.53 -24.69 6.28
CA VAL A 253 21.92 -24.04 7.45
C VAL A 253 21.52 -25.12 8.45
N PRO A 254 22.08 -25.13 9.67
CA PRO A 254 21.71 -26.10 10.68
C PRO A 254 20.23 -25.99 11.10
N PRO A 255 19.62 -27.10 11.54
CA PRO A 255 18.37 -27.09 12.29
C PRO A 255 18.34 -26.01 13.37
N ASN A 256 17.25 -25.25 13.45
CA ASN A 256 17.03 -24.22 14.46
C ASN A 256 18.08 -23.09 14.50
N ALA A 257 18.82 -22.88 13.41
CA ALA A 257 19.79 -21.79 13.32
C ALA A 257 19.09 -20.42 13.19
N THR A 258 19.64 -19.42 13.89
CA THR A 258 19.35 -18.00 13.66
C THR A 258 20.22 -17.50 12.51
N LEU A 259 19.67 -16.67 11.63
CA LEU A 259 20.40 -16.07 10.52
C LEU A 259 20.60 -14.56 10.73
N LEU A 260 21.75 -14.08 10.29
CA LEU A 260 22.07 -12.67 10.14
C LEU A 260 22.09 -12.34 8.64
N VAL A 261 21.16 -11.50 8.18
CA VAL A 261 21.03 -11.19 6.74
C VAL A 261 21.25 -9.71 6.50
N ASP A 262 22.32 -9.36 5.81
CA ASP A 262 22.43 -8.03 5.20
C ASP A 262 21.50 -8.00 3.99
N LEU A 263 20.60 -7.04 3.93
CA LEU A 263 19.61 -6.90 2.86
C LEU A 263 19.55 -5.45 2.39
N GLU A 264 19.65 -5.24 1.08
CA GLU A 264 19.46 -3.96 0.41
C GLU A 264 18.28 -4.07 -0.56
N LEU A 265 17.24 -3.27 -0.35
CA LEU A 265 16.15 -3.12 -1.31
C LEU A 265 16.55 -2.06 -2.33
N VAL A 266 17.04 -2.47 -3.50
CA VAL A 266 17.57 -1.54 -4.50
C VAL A 266 16.43 -0.78 -5.19
N SER A 267 15.41 -1.50 -5.65
CA SER A 267 14.22 -0.97 -6.31
C SER A 267 13.13 -2.03 -6.39
N TRP A 268 11.94 -1.68 -6.88
CA TRP A 268 10.92 -2.64 -7.27
C TRP A 268 10.12 -2.13 -8.46
N LYS A 269 9.43 -3.03 -9.14
CA LYS A 269 8.44 -2.72 -10.17
C LYS A 269 7.05 -2.96 -9.57
N THR A 270 6.23 -1.93 -9.56
CA THR A 270 4.87 -1.99 -9.02
C THR A 270 4.00 -2.88 -9.90
N VAL A 271 3.33 -3.86 -9.31
CA VAL A 271 2.37 -4.74 -10.00
C VAL A 271 0.98 -4.50 -9.45
N THR A 272 0.07 -4.10 -10.34
CA THR A 272 -1.35 -3.91 -10.01
C THR A 272 -2.15 -5.09 -10.52
N GLU A 273 -2.90 -5.73 -9.62
CA GLU A 273 -3.90 -6.74 -9.97
C GLU A 273 -5.21 -6.02 -10.37
N ILE A 274 -5.70 -6.25 -11.58
CA ILE A 274 -6.83 -5.53 -12.20
C ILE A 274 -8.02 -6.46 -12.38
N GLY A 275 -9.22 -5.91 -12.12
CA GLY A 275 -10.50 -6.64 -12.18
C GLY A 275 -10.86 -7.29 -10.84
N ASP A 276 -12.14 -7.63 -10.68
CA ASP A 276 -12.65 -8.24 -9.44
C ASP A 276 -11.99 -9.58 -9.11
N ASP A 277 -11.61 -10.33 -10.14
CA ASP A 277 -10.92 -11.61 -10.02
C ASP A 277 -9.40 -11.50 -9.93
N LYS A 278 -8.86 -10.27 -10.03
CA LYS A 278 -7.43 -9.94 -9.87
C LYS A 278 -6.48 -10.65 -10.84
N LYS A 279 -6.98 -11.20 -11.96
CA LYS A 279 -6.16 -12.02 -12.86
C LYS A 279 -5.36 -11.23 -13.89
N ILE A 280 -5.76 -10.00 -14.20
CA ILE A 280 -4.99 -9.13 -15.10
C ILE A 280 -3.87 -8.50 -14.28
N LEU A 281 -2.62 -8.78 -14.63
CA LEU A 281 -1.46 -8.27 -13.88
C LEU A 281 -0.78 -7.17 -14.69
N LYS A 282 -0.81 -5.93 -14.19
CA LYS A 282 -0.13 -4.77 -14.80
C LYS A 282 1.14 -4.45 -14.03
N LYS A 283 2.31 -4.78 -14.60
CA LYS A 283 3.63 -4.42 -14.06
C LYS A 283 4.12 -3.11 -14.67
N VAL A 284 4.34 -2.08 -13.86
CA VAL A 284 4.86 -0.78 -14.31
C VAL A 284 6.36 -0.91 -14.62
N LEU A 285 6.74 -0.63 -15.86
CA LEU A 285 8.13 -0.60 -16.32
C LEU A 285 8.71 0.83 -16.27
N LYS A 286 7.87 1.83 -16.56
CA LYS A 286 8.18 3.25 -16.44
C LYS A 286 6.97 3.96 -15.84
N GLU A 287 7.21 4.68 -14.74
CA GLU A 287 6.18 5.51 -14.12
C GLU A 287 5.66 6.58 -15.08
N GLY A 288 4.34 6.76 -15.10
CA GLY A 288 3.71 7.85 -15.82
C GLY A 288 3.71 9.16 -15.04
N GLU A 289 3.34 10.23 -15.72
CA GLU A 289 3.28 11.59 -15.20
C GLU A 289 1.85 11.96 -14.78
N GLY A 290 1.76 12.84 -13.78
CA GLY A 290 0.48 13.32 -13.25
C GLY A 290 -0.26 12.31 -12.38
N TYR A 291 -1.49 12.68 -12.03
CA TYR A 291 -2.37 11.91 -11.15
C TYR A 291 -3.59 11.33 -11.88
N GLU A 292 -3.90 11.87 -13.06
CA GLU A 292 -5.07 11.48 -13.83
C GLU A 292 -4.87 10.16 -14.57
N ARG A 293 -6.00 9.50 -14.83
CA ARG A 293 -6.11 8.27 -15.62
C ARG A 293 -7.28 8.42 -16.60
N PRO A 294 -7.28 7.66 -17.72
CA PRO A 294 -8.44 7.57 -18.59
C PRO A 294 -9.67 7.08 -17.81
N ASN A 295 -10.85 7.67 -18.06
CA ASN A 295 -12.13 7.15 -17.60
C ASN A 295 -12.80 6.32 -18.71
N GLU A 296 -13.94 5.70 -18.41
CA GLU A 296 -14.74 4.97 -19.40
C GLU A 296 -15.23 5.92 -20.50
N GLY A 297 -15.00 5.58 -21.76
CA GLY A 297 -15.28 6.45 -22.90
C GLY A 297 -14.15 7.43 -23.23
N ALA A 298 -13.02 7.43 -22.51
CA ALA A 298 -11.89 8.26 -22.88
C ALA A 298 -11.33 7.84 -24.25
N VAL A 299 -10.89 8.83 -25.04
CA VAL A 299 -10.08 8.57 -26.24
C VAL A 299 -8.63 8.46 -25.82
N VAL A 300 -8.01 7.31 -26.08
CA VAL A 300 -6.64 7.00 -25.65
C VAL A 300 -5.73 6.77 -26.85
N LYS A 301 -4.50 7.24 -26.76
CA LYS A 301 -3.43 7.01 -27.74
C LYS A 301 -2.34 6.17 -27.09
N VAL A 302 -2.06 5.01 -27.66
CA VAL A 302 -1.13 4.03 -27.08
C VAL A 302 -0.12 3.51 -28.12
N LYS A 303 1.01 3.03 -27.63
CA LYS A 303 1.89 2.11 -28.37
C LYS A 303 1.77 0.74 -27.73
N ILE A 304 1.47 -0.29 -28.52
CA ILE A 304 1.24 -1.64 -27.99
C ILE A 304 2.04 -2.68 -28.76
N THR A 305 2.68 -3.57 -28.02
CA THR A 305 3.29 -4.79 -28.54
C THR A 305 2.73 -6.00 -27.80
N GLY A 306 1.98 -6.85 -28.50
CA GLY A 306 1.41 -8.09 -27.96
C GLY A 306 2.33 -9.29 -28.22
N LYS A 307 2.61 -10.07 -27.17
CA LYS A 307 3.51 -11.22 -27.15
C LYS A 307 2.82 -12.44 -26.53
N LEU A 308 3.12 -13.63 -27.03
CA LEU A 308 2.84 -14.89 -26.33
C LEU A 308 3.81 -15.06 -25.15
N GLN A 309 3.53 -16.00 -24.24
CA GLN A 309 4.39 -16.26 -23.07
C GLN A 309 5.80 -16.76 -23.45
N ASP A 310 5.96 -17.35 -24.64
CA ASP A 310 7.26 -17.75 -25.19
C ASP A 310 8.06 -16.58 -25.80
N GLY A 311 7.49 -15.37 -25.79
CA GLY A 311 8.10 -14.15 -26.33
C GLY A 311 7.74 -13.85 -27.79
N THR A 312 7.00 -14.73 -28.48
CA THR A 312 6.59 -14.52 -29.88
C THR A 312 5.69 -13.29 -30.00
N VAL A 313 6.13 -12.28 -30.76
CA VAL A 313 5.36 -11.07 -31.01
C VAL A 313 4.28 -11.35 -32.06
N PHE A 314 3.00 -11.17 -31.70
CA PHE A 314 1.87 -11.37 -32.61
C PHE A 314 1.23 -10.06 -33.08
N LEU A 315 1.44 -8.96 -32.36
CA LEU A 315 0.84 -7.65 -32.65
C LEU A 315 1.83 -6.53 -32.32
N LYS A 316 1.92 -5.52 -33.19
CA LYS A 316 2.62 -4.27 -32.91
C LYS A 316 1.87 -3.10 -33.55
N LYS A 317 1.37 -2.15 -32.74
CA LYS A 317 0.56 -1.01 -33.21
C LYS A 317 0.98 0.29 -32.51
N GLY A 318 0.88 1.42 -33.22
CA GLY A 318 1.12 2.76 -32.66
C GLY A 318 2.59 3.10 -32.41
N HIS A 319 3.53 2.33 -32.97
CA HIS A 319 4.97 2.58 -32.83
C HIS A 319 5.53 3.54 -33.88
N ASP A 320 4.74 3.91 -34.89
CA ASP A 320 5.13 4.91 -35.89
C ASP A 320 5.02 6.30 -35.25
N GLU A 321 6.11 7.08 -35.30
CA GLU A 321 6.23 8.36 -34.57
C GLU A 321 5.15 9.39 -34.94
N GLN A 322 4.48 9.22 -36.09
CA GLN A 322 3.47 10.13 -36.60
C GLN A 322 2.03 9.71 -36.30
N ASP A 323 1.79 8.45 -35.88
CA ASP A 323 0.43 7.95 -35.66
C ASP A 323 0.35 6.88 -34.55
N PRO A 324 0.21 7.28 -33.28
CA PRO A 324 -0.04 6.35 -32.19
C PRO A 324 -1.42 5.70 -32.35
N PHE A 325 -1.56 4.45 -31.88
CA PHE A 325 -2.82 3.72 -32.03
C PHE A 325 -3.89 4.33 -31.12
N GLU A 326 -4.97 4.83 -31.73
CA GLU A 326 -6.08 5.47 -31.04
C GLU A 326 -7.28 4.53 -30.91
N PHE A 327 -7.87 4.46 -29.72
CA PHE A 327 -9.16 3.78 -29.49
C PHE A 327 -9.93 4.46 -28.35
N LYS A 328 -11.23 4.12 -28.20
CA LYS A 328 -12.08 4.64 -27.12
C LYS A 328 -12.27 3.57 -26.04
N THR A 329 -12.00 3.91 -24.79
CA THR A 329 -12.13 2.96 -23.67
C THR A 329 -13.59 2.59 -23.44
N ASP A 330 -13.86 1.40 -22.88
CA ASP A 330 -15.22 0.88 -22.65
C ASP A 330 -16.06 0.71 -23.95
N GLU A 331 -15.42 0.78 -25.12
CA GLU A 331 -16.09 0.64 -26.40
C GLU A 331 -15.88 -0.73 -27.09
N GLU A 332 -15.09 -1.62 -26.48
CA GLU A 332 -14.70 -2.94 -27.05
C GLU A 332 -13.98 -2.84 -28.40
N ASP A 333 -13.22 -1.75 -28.59
CA ASP A 333 -12.29 -1.55 -29.70
C ASP A 333 -11.06 -2.45 -29.58
N VAL A 334 -10.76 -2.90 -28.35
CA VAL A 334 -9.66 -3.79 -28.00
C VAL A 334 -10.14 -4.94 -27.12
N ILE A 335 -9.26 -5.91 -26.85
CA ILE A 335 -9.52 -6.98 -25.88
C ILE A 335 -9.76 -6.38 -24.48
N GLU A 336 -10.64 -7.00 -23.71
CA GLU A 336 -11.09 -6.48 -22.41
C GLU A 336 -9.93 -6.21 -21.44
N GLY A 337 -8.93 -7.09 -21.40
CA GLY A 337 -7.77 -6.93 -20.53
C GLY A 337 -6.93 -5.70 -20.89
N LEU A 338 -6.84 -5.35 -22.18
CA LEU A 338 -6.13 -4.15 -22.63
C LEU A 338 -6.91 -2.89 -22.24
N ASP A 339 -8.23 -2.89 -22.43
CA ASP A 339 -9.12 -1.80 -22.05
C ASP A 339 -9.02 -1.49 -20.54
N ARG A 340 -9.21 -2.54 -19.71
CA ARG A 340 -9.10 -2.44 -18.24
C ARG A 340 -7.71 -2.01 -17.77
N ALA A 341 -6.65 -2.44 -18.47
CA ALA A 341 -5.29 -2.03 -18.15
C ALA A 341 -5.07 -0.54 -18.39
N VAL A 342 -5.50 -0.02 -19.54
CA VAL A 342 -5.30 1.40 -19.91
C VAL A 342 -6.07 2.34 -18.97
N LEU A 343 -7.25 1.96 -18.50
CA LEU A 343 -7.98 2.71 -17.46
C LEU A 343 -7.20 2.85 -16.13
N ASN A 344 -6.22 1.97 -15.90
CA ASN A 344 -5.36 2.00 -14.73
C ASN A 344 -3.99 2.62 -14.98
N MET A 345 -3.73 3.15 -16.18
CA MET A 345 -2.45 3.75 -16.55
C MET A 345 -2.48 5.28 -16.46
N LYS A 346 -1.32 5.86 -16.16
CA LYS A 346 -1.06 7.31 -16.24
C LYS A 346 -0.49 7.68 -17.61
N LYS A 347 -0.58 8.95 -17.96
CA LYS A 347 0.06 9.49 -19.16
C LYS A 347 1.57 9.22 -19.12
N SER A 348 2.16 8.84 -20.25
CA SER A 348 3.57 8.44 -20.41
C SER A 348 4.01 7.18 -19.64
N GLU A 349 3.08 6.46 -18.99
CA GLU A 349 3.37 5.20 -18.30
C GLU A 349 3.68 4.11 -19.33
N VAL A 350 4.71 3.30 -19.05
CA VAL A 350 4.99 2.06 -19.79
C VAL A 350 4.75 0.89 -18.85
N ALA A 351 3.91 -0.05 -19.26
CA ALA A 351 3.56 -1.21 -18.45
C ALA A 351 3.59 -2.51 -19.27
N LEU A 352 3.90 -3.61 -18.58
CA LEU A 352 3.78 -4.97 -19.09
C LEU A 352 2.56 -5.61 -18.43
N VAL A 353 1.59 -6.01 -19.25
CA VAL A 353 0.29 -6.51 -18.82
C VAL A 353 0.13 -7.96 -19.19
N THR A 354 -0.03 -8.83 -18.20
CA THR A 354 -0.35 -10.25 -18.39
C THR A 354 -1.85 -10.42 -18.36
N ILE A 355 -2.43 -10.92 -19.45
CA ILE A 355 -3.86 -11.01 -19.67
C ILE A 355 -4.23 -12.49 -19.92
N PRO A 356 -5.03 -13.12 -19.05
CA PRO A 356 -5.48 -14.49 -19.24
C PRO A 356 -6.52 -14.57 -20.37
N PRO A 357 -6.77 -15.75 -20.95
CA PRO A 357 -7.57 -15.88 -22.16
C PRO A 357 -9.00 -15.34 -22.06
N GLU A 358 -9.64 -15.41 -20.90
CA GLU A 358 -10.98 -14.87 -20.63
C GLU A 358 -11.08 -13.35 -20.85
N TYR A 359 -9.96 -12.63 -20.73
CA TYR A 359 -9.86 -11.19 -20.97
C TYR A 359 -9.10 -10.85 -22.26
N ALA A 360 -8.72 -11.85 -23.05
CA ALA A 360 -7.97 -11.71 -24.29
C ALA A 360 -8.76 -12.24 -25.50
N PHE A 361 -8.30 -13.33 -26.11
CA PHE A 361 -8.87 -13.90 -27.34
C PHE A 361 -9.78 -15.13 -27.10
N GLY A 362 -9.95 -15.53 -25.83
CA GLY A 362 -10.85 -16.61 -25.44
C GLY A 362 -10.44 -17.99 -25.97
N SER A 363 -11.44 -18.81 -26.26
CA SER A 363 -11.30 -20.21 -26.67
C SER A 363 -11.19 -20.43 -28.18
N THR A 364 -11.03 -19.35 -28.95
CA THR A 364 -10.89 -19.39 -30.41
C THR A 364 -9.52 -18.91 -30.83
N GLU A 365 -8.99 -19.45 -31.93
CA GLU A 365 -7.75 -18.94 -32.51
C GLU A 365 -7.96 -17.49 -32.99
N SER A 366 -6.89 -16.68 -32.90
CA SER A 366 -6.93 -15.31 -33.39
C SER A 366 -5.76 -15.04 -34.31
N LYS A 367 -6.05 -14.73 -35.58
CA LYS A 367 -5.04 -14.38 -36.58
C LYS A 367 -4.71 -12.90 -36.41
N GLN A 368 -3.50 -12.62 -35.93
CA GLN A 368 -2.98 -11.27 -35.74
C GLN A 368 -1.99 -10.94 -36.85
N ASP A 369 -1.59 -9.67 -36.95
CA ASP A 369 -0.80 -9.16 -38.08
C ASP A 369 0.55 -9.89 -38.24
N LEU A 370 1.14 -10.37 -37.14
CA LEU A 370 2.48 -10.98 -37.14
C LEU A 370 2.48 -12.48 -36.84
N ALA A 371 1.50 -12.99 -36.09
CA ALA A 371 1.40 -14.41 -35.73
C ALA A 371 -0.04 -14.80 -35.36
N VAL A 372 -0.28 -16.11 -35.26
CA VAL A 372 -1.56 -16.64 -34.75
C VAL A 372 -1.47 -16.80 -33.24
N VAL A 373 -2.47 -16.31 -32.53
CA VAL A 373 -2.66 -16.57 -31.10
C VAL A 373 -3.49 -17.84 -30.94
N PRO A 374 -2.96 -18.91 -30.33
CA PRO A 374 -3.71 -20.14 -30.10
C PRO A 374 -4.90 -19.92 -29.15
N PRO A 375 -5.94 -20.76 -29.23
CA PRO A 375 -7.03 -20.79 -28.25
C PRO A 375 -6.51 -20.88 -26.81
N ASN A 376 -7.19 -20.20 -25.89
CA ASN A 376 -6.90 -20.23 -24.44
C ASN A 376 -5.49 -19.75 -24.06
N SER A 377 -4.85 -18.92 -24.90
CA SER A 377 -3.54 -18.37 -24.60
C SER A 377 -3.63 -17.18 -23.64
N THR A 378 -2.81 -17.21 -22.58
CA THR A 378 -2.45 -16.00 -21.83
C THR A 378 -1.49 -15.18 -22.69
N VAL A 379 -1.77 -13.88 -22.83
CA VAL A 379 -0.98 -12.96 -23.65
C VAL A 379 -0.33 -11.88 -22.79
N ILE A 380 0.80 -11.36 -23.26
CA ILE A 380 1.56 -10.32 -22.59
C ILE A 380 1.57 -9.09 -23.49
N TYR A 381 1.10 -7.96 -22.99
CA TYR A 381 1.11 -6.68 -23.70
C TYR A 381 2.09 -5.72 -23.06
N GLU A 382 3.02 -5.22 -23.85
CA GLU A 382 3.80 -4.03 -23.51
C GLU A 382 3.05 -2.81 -24.04
N ILE A 383 2.65 -1.90 -23.15
CA ILE A 383 1.79 -0.75 -23.44
C ILE A 383 2.52 0.52 -23.00
N GLU A 384 2.60 1.51 -23.89
CA GLU A 384 2.92 2.89 -23.56
C GLU A 384 1.65 3.74 -23.73
N LEU A 385 1.14 4.34 -22.65
CA LEU A 385 0.02 5.28 -22.73
C LEU A 385 0.55 6.67 -23.10
N VAL A 386 0.52 7.02 -24.38
CA VAL A 386 1.09 8.28 -24.90
C VAL A 386 0.29 9.49 -24.42
N SER A 387 -1.04 9.44 -24.58
CA SER A 387 -1.95 10.50 -24.15
C SER A 387 -3.38 10.01 -24.07
N PHE A 388 -4.24 10.74 -23.37
CA PHE A 388 -5.68 10.49 -23.38
C PHE A 388 -6.46 11.79 -23.25
N VAL A 389 -7.70 11.74 -23.72
CA VAL A 389 -8.74 12.76 -23.51
C VAL A 389 -9.89 12.06 -22.79
N LYS A 390 -10.15 12.45 -21.55
CA LYS A 390 -11.25 11.87 -20.76
C LYS A 390 -12.60 12.14 -21.42
N ASP A 391 -13.52 11.18 -21.31
CA ASP A 391 -14.91 11.45 -21.66
C ASP A 391 -15.49 12.43 -20.64
N LYS A 392 -16.45 13.24 -21.08
CA LYS A 392 -17.19 14.11 -20.17
C LYS A 392 -18.10 13.27 -19.29
N GLU A 393 -17.98 13.46 -17.98
CA GLU A 393 -18.85 12.77 -17.02
C GLU A 393 -20.25 13.37 -17.03
N SER A 394 -21.25 12.59 -16.62
CA SER A 394 -22.65 13.04 -16.66
C SER A 394 -22.88 14.35 -15.88
N TRP A 395 -22.16 14.60 -14.79
CA TRP A 395 -22.28 15.86 -14.04
C TRP A 395 -21.59 17.06 -14.72
N ASP A 396 -20.66 16.83 -15.65
CA ASP A 396 -20.00 17.89 -16.43
C ASP A 396 -20.83 18.32 -17.65
N LEU A 397 -21.91 17.59 -17.96
CA LEU A 397 -22.83 17.87 -19.05
C LEU A 397 -24.02 18.68 -18.56
N ASN A 398 -24.39 19.71 -19.33
CA ASN A 398 -25.68 20.37 -19.15
C ASN A 398 -26.84 19.46 -19.62
N ASN A 399 -28.09 19.81 -19.29
CA ASN A 399 -29.25 18.98 -19.61
C ASN A 399 -29.39 18.67 -21.12
N ALA A 400 -29.12 19.64 -22.00
CA ALA A 400 -29.19 19.44 -23.45
C ALA A 400 -28.07 18.50 -23.94
N GLU A 401 -26.84 18.68 -23.45
CA GLU A 401 -25.72 17.79 -23.75
C GLU A 401 -25.97 16.35 -23.28
N LYS A 402 -26.64 16.16 -22.13
CA LYS A 402 -27.05 14.81 -21.66
C LYS A 402 -28.01 14.13 -22.62
N ILE A 403 -29.02 14.86 -23.11
CA ILE A 403 -30.00 14.33 -24.07
C ILE A 403 -29.32 14.00 -25.39
N GLU A 404 -28.43 14.87 -25.87
CA GLU A 404 -27.66 14.65 -27.10
C GLU A 404 -26.72 13.43 -26.98
N ALA A 405 -25.97 13.32 -25.88
CA ALA A 405 -25.11 12.17 -25.60
C ALA A 405 -25.89 10.86 -25.53
N ALA A 406 -27.05 10.86 -24.87
CA ALA A 406 -27.94 9.70 -24.84
C ALA A 406 -28.46 9.33 -26.24
N ALA A 407 -28.82 10.31 -27.06
CA ALA A 407 -29.31 10.09 -28.42
C ALA A 407 -28.21 9.49 -29.31
N ALA A 408 -26.98 10.04 -29.24
CA ALA A 408 -25.82 9.52 -29.95
C ALA A 408 -25.52 8.07 -29.56
N LYS A 409 -25.48 7.77 -28.26
CA LYS A 409 -25.24 6.40 -27.76
C LYS A 409 -26.33 5.41 -28.17
N LYS A 410 -27.59 5.85 -28.22
CA LYS A 410 -28.68 5.04 -28.76
C LYS A 410 -28.47 4.72 -30.25
N GLU A 411 -28.03 5.68 -31.06
CA GLU A 411 -27.75 5.43 -32.48
C GLU A 411 -26.56 4.49 -32.70
N GLU A 412 -25.51 4.58 -31.87
CA GLU A 412 -24.43 3.59 -31.86
C GLU A 412 -24.96 2.18 -31.53
N GLY A 413 -25.83 2.07 -30.52
CA GLY A 413 -26.53 0.82 -30.19
C GLY A 413 -27.33 0.27 -31.36
N ASN A 414 -28.04 1.15 -32.09
CA ASN A 414 -28.79 0.77 -33.30
C ASN A 414 -27.88 0.22 -34.40
N ALA A 415 -26.72 0.83 -34.61
CA ALA A 415 -25.74 0.36 -35.59
C ALA A 415 -25.22 -1.04 -35.21
N LEU A 416 -24.88 -1.27 -33.94
CA LEU A 416 -24.43 -2.56 -33.42
C LEU A 416 -25.52 -3.64 -33.50
N PHE A 417 -26.76 -3.27 -33.21
CA PHE A 417 -27.90 -4.18 -33.31
C PHE A 417 -28.07 -4.69 -34.75
N LYS A 418 -27.96 -3.79 -35.74
CA LYS A 418 -28.01 -4.14 -37.17
C LYS A 418 -26.87 -5.08 -37.59
N LEU A 419 -25.71 -4.98 -36.95
CA LEU A 419 -24.57 -5.87 -37.16
C LEU A 419 -24.68 -7.21 -36.40
N GLY A 420 -25.78 -7.46 -35.69
CA GLY A 420 -25.98 -8.69 -34.91
C GLY A 420 -25.18 -8.73 -33.60
N LYS A 421 -24.53 -7.63 -33.21
CA LYS A 421 -23.71 -7.54 -31.99
C LYS A 421 -24.58 -7.17 -30.79
N TYR A 422 -25.49 -8.06 -30.40
CA TYR A 422 -26.55 -7.77 -29.43
C TYR A 422 -26.04 -7.44 -28.03
N VAL A 423 -24.97 -8.09 -27.55
CA VAL A 423 -24.37 -7.78 -26.24
C VAL A 423 -23.85 -6.33 -26.21
N ARG A 424 -23.14 -5.93 -27.27
CA ARG A 424 -22.61 -4.56 -27.39
C ARG A 424 -23.72 -3.52 -27.53
N ALA A 425 -24.72 -3.83 -28.34
CA ALA A 425 -25.89 -2.97 -28.53
C ALA A 425 -26.61 -2.71 -27.19
N ALA A 426 -26.87 -3.77 -26.40
CA ALA A 426 -27.45 -3.67 -25.06
C ALA A 426 -26.67 -2.71 -24.17
N LYS A 427 -25.33 -2.85 -24.09
CA LYS A 427 -24.47 -1.99 -23.29
C LYS A 427 -24.56 -0.51 -23.71
N ARG A 428 -24.68 -0.21 -25.01
CA ARG A 428 -24.87 1.15 -25.51
C ARG A 428 -26.22 1.74 -25.11
N TYR A 429 -27.30 0.96 -25.19
CA TYR A 429 -28.61 1.41 -24.73
C TYR A 429 -28.66 1.66 -23.22
N GLU A 430 -27.99 0.81 -22.43
CA GLU A 430 -27.88 1.01 -20.98
C GLU A 430 -27.12 2.31 -20.65
N LYS A 431 -25.97 2.55 -21.31
CA LYS A 431 -25.20 3.79 -21.14
C LYS A 431 -25.99 5.02 -21.59
N ALA A 432 -26.73 4.93 -22.69
CA ALA A 432 -27.64 5.98 -23.15
C ALA A 432 -28.72 6.31 -22.10
N ALA A 433 -29.33 5.29 -21.48
CA ALA A 433 -30.35 5.48 -20.45
C ALA A 433 -29.78 6.14 -19.18
N LYS A 434 -28.54 5.80 -18.79
CA LYS A 434 -27.86 6.38 -17.61
C LYS A 434 -27.64 7.89 -17.73
N PHE A 435 -27.30 8.42 -18.92
CA PHE A 435 -27.11 9.86 -19.13
C PHE A 435 -28.33 10.70 -18.75
N ILE A 436 -29.53 10.12 -18.89
CA ILE A 436 -30.80 10.81 -18.69
C ILE A 436 -31.57 10.26 -17.49
N GLU A 437 -31.04 9.31 -16.73
CA GLU A 437 -31.76 8.59 -15.66
C GLU A 437 -32.39 9.54 -14.64
N TYR A 438 -31.62 10.52 -14.17
CA TYR A 438 -32.07 11.57 -13.26
C TYR A 438 -32.44 12.84 -14.03
N ASP A 439 -33.74 13.15 -14.10
CA ASP A 439 -34.30 14.29 -14.84
C ASP A 439 -34.89 15.38 -13.92
N SER A 440 -34.52 15.39 -12.64
CA SER A 440 -35.01 16.35 -11.64
C SER A 440 -34.69 17.81 -12.00
N SER A 441 -33.54 18.06 -12.63
CA SER A 441 -33.09 19.38 -13.08
C SER A 441 -33.60 19.76 -14.48
N PHE A 442 -34.36 18.91 -15.15
CA PHE A 442 -34.76 19.10 -16.55
C PHE A 442 -36.02 19.98 -16.61
N SER A 443 -36.11 20.82 -17.64
CA SER A 443 -37.36 21.50 -18.00
C SER A 443 -38.41 20.50 -18.47
N GLU A 444 -39.68 20.90 -18.55
CA GLU A 444 -40.76 19.98 -18.95
C GLU A 444 -40.58 19.44 -20.38
N ASP A 445 -40.06 20.25 -21.30
CA ASP A 445 -39.75 19.82 -22.66
C ASP A 445 -38.58 18.82 -22.70
N GLU A 446 -37.53 19.07 -21.91
CA GLU A 446 -36.39 18.16 -21.75
C GLU A 446 -36.81 16.83 -21.07
N LYS A 447 -37.71 16.88 -20.09
CA LYS A 447 -38.31 15.68 -19.47
C LYS A 447 -39.11 14.87 -20.49
N LYS A 448 -39.84 15.53 -21.39
CA LYS A 448 -40.59 14.84 -22.44
C LYS A 448 -39.66 14.13 -23.41
N GLN A 449 -38.60 14.82 -23.87
CA GLN A 449 -37.58 14.25 -24.76
C GLN A 449 -36.84 13.09 -24.10
N SER A 450 -36.36 13.28 -22.87
CA SER A 450 -35.64 12.24 -22.12
C SER A 450 -36.52 11.03 -21.81
N LYS A 451 -37.80 11.20 -21.42
CA LYS A 451 -38.73 10.08 -21.22
C LYS A 451 -38.92 9.24 -22.49
N GLN A 452 -39.14 9.89 -23.63
CA GLN A 452 -39.27 9.18 -24.92
C GLN A 452 -37.99 8.41 -25.27
N LEU A 453 -36.83 9.03 -25.01
CA LEU A 453 -35.53 8.44 -25.25
C LEU A 453 -35.26 7.24 -24.31
N LYS A 454 -35.56 7.36 -23.01
CA LYS A 454 -35.49 6.26 -22.02
C LYS A 454 -36.31 5.06 -22.45
N VAL A 455 -37.56 5.29 -22.85
CA VAL A 455 -38.45 4.23 -23.34
C VAL A 455 -37.83 3.52 -24.54
N THR A 456 -37.32 4.28 -25.50
CA THR A 456 -36.70 3.72 -26.71
C THR A 456 -35.45 2.89 -26.37
N CYS A 457 -34.58 3.40 -25.48
CA CYS A 457 -33.39 2.67 -25.05
C CYS A 457 -33.75 1.37 -24.32
N ASN A 458 -34.69 1.40 -23.38
CA ASN A 458 -35.12 0.21 -22.64
C ASN A 458 -35.76 -0.84 -23.55
N LEU A 459 -36.59 -0.44 -24.52
CA LEU A 459 -37.20 -1.36 -25.49
C LEU A 459 -36.16 -1.98 -26.42
N ASN A 460 -35.20 -1.18 -26.89
CA ASN A 460 -34.13 -1.68 -27.75
C ASN A 460 -33.18 -2.62 -26.99
N ASP A 461 -32.89 -2.32 -25.72
CA ASP A 461 -32.13 -3.22 -24.84
C ASP A 461 -32.91 -4.52 -24.60
N ALA A 462 -34.22 -4.45 -24.30
CA ALA A 462 -35.06 -5.63 -24.16
C ALA A 462 -35.03 -6.50 -25.44
N ALA A 463 -35.05 -5.89 -26.62
CA ALA A 463 -34.90 -6.59 -27.90
C ALA A 463 -33.53 -7.28 -28.02
N CYS A 464 -32.44 -6.66 -27.53
CA CYS A 464 -31.13 -7.30 -27.43
C CYS A 464 -31.17 -8.52 -26.51
N LYS A 465 -31.74 -8.39 -25.31
CA LYS A 465 -31.85 -9.49 -24.33
C LYS A 465 -32.67 -10.67 -24.88
N LEU A 466 -33.74 -10.40 -25.62
CA LEU A 466 -34.50 -11.44 -26.32
C LEU A 466 -33.65 -12.19 -27.37
N LYS A 467 -32.82 -11.48 -28.15
CA LYS A 467 -31.89 -12.10 -29.10
C LYS A 467 -30.82 -12.94 -28.40
N LEU A 468 -30.43 -12.55 -27.19
CA LEU A 468 -29.49 -13.28 -26.33
C LEU A 468 -30.14 -14.39 -25.50
N LYS A 469 -31.46 -14.57 -25.60
CA LYS A 469 -32.26 -15.53 -24.80
C LYS A 469 -32.23 -15.26 -23.29
N ASP A 470 -31.92 -14.03 -22.87
CA ASP A 470 -32.03 -13.59 -21.49
C ASP A 470 -33.44 -13.02 -21.24
N TYR A 471 -34.41 -13.93 -21.12
CA TYR A 471 -35.82 -13.57 -20.98
C TYR A 471 -36.11 -12.81 -19.68
N LYS A 472 -35.36 -13.11 -18.61
CA LYS A 472 -35.54 -12.48 -17.30
C LYS A 472 -35.15 -11.00 -17.33
N GLN A 473 -34.02 -10.67 -17.96
CA GLN A 473 -33.64 -9.26 -18.13
C GLN A 473 -34.55 -8.53 -19.13
N ALA A 474 -34.99 -9.20 -20.19
CA ALA A 474 -35.93 -8.62 -21.15
C ALA A 474 -37.24 -8.20 -20.47
N GLU A 475 -37.83 -9.06 -19.63
CA GLU A 475 -39.04 -8.75 -18.86
C GLU A 475 -38.81 -7.53 -17.94
N LYS A 476 -37.70 -7.50 -17.20
CA LYS A 476 -37.35 -6.40 -16.29
C LYS A 476 -37.20 -5.06 -17.02
N LEU A 477 -36.72 -5.06 -18.26
CA LEU A 477 -36.59 -3.84 -19.06
C LEU A 477 -37.95 -3.37 -19.59
N CYS A 478 -38.83 -4.30 -19.97
CA CYS A 478 -40.19 -3.99 -20.39
C CYS A 478 -41.04 -3.38 -19.27
N THR A 479 -40.86 -3.79 -18.00
CA THR A 479 -41.60 -3.20 -16.87
C THR A 479 -41.18 -1.76 -16.53
N LYS A 480 -40.00 -1.32 -17.00
CA LYS A 480 -39.56 0.08 -16.88
C LYS A 480 -40.23 1.01 -17.89
N VAL A 481 -41.01 0.48 -18.84
CA VAL A 481 -41.71 1.24 -19.86
C VAL A 481 -43.16 1.45 -19.41
N PRO A 482 -43.63 2.70 -19.17
CA PRO A 482 -45.02 2.92 -18.84
C PRO A 482 -45.93 2.46 -19.99
N PRO A 483 -47.14 1.92 -19.70
CA PRO A 483 -48.06 1.48 -20.73
C PRO A 483 -48.38 2.64 -21.67
N ILE A 484 -48.28 2.41 -22.98
CA ILE A 484 -48.70 3.36 -24.01
C ILE A 484 -50.22 3.41 -23.95
N ILE A 485 -50.77 4.31 -23.13
CA ILE A 485 -52.19 4.63 -23.17
C ILE A 485 -52.36 5.55 -24.38
N HIS A 486 -52.87 5.00 -25.49
CA HIS A 486 -53.38 5.81 -26.58
C HIS A 486 -54.52 6.67 -26.02
N ALA A 487 -54.26 7.97 -25.91
CA ALA A 487 -55.28 8.99 -25.68
C ALA A 487 -55.96 9.37 -27.00
#